data_AF-A0A9X0AP31-F1
#
_entry.id   AF-A0A9X0AP31-F1
#
_cell.length_a   1.000
_cell.length_b   1.000
_cell.length_c   1.000
_cell.angle_alpha   90.00
_cell.angle_beta   90.00
_cell.angle_gamma   90.00
#
_symmetry.space_group_name_H-M   'P 1'
#
loop_
_entity.id
_entity.type
_entity.pdbx_description
1 polymer ?
#
loop_
_entity_poly.entity_id
_entity_poly.type
_entity_poly.pdbx_seq_one_letter_code
_entity_poly.pdbx_strand_id
1 'polypeptide(L)'
;MAAQQPSPVAASTPIPYPLTPSPLTPAQAAIPGRIECAVPISIRSSLIHPDRKGLYVDSAVSPGDILFTIRKPLFTIINDGIVARTRTCDNCFAYQRLSNHDDVINVASNVKRGVEAEIQFIPCKKCKVYYYCSEECYDAARVHHHQYECASLRRMVNSRQKGARDFVEDCDVRFVLRILCLAKGNHLHGAQLQEYLTMPTGASFHFETKEGLKERNQEMATILREHTKSNLTEDEILHIVCITIGQGVQMQQTILREVNRQHGGYWNTNTPNGVRCGHCFEPFIAIMRNDCNANTREYFDGVTYILQANRAMPANTEITRRFTVANDYQNRRTELMYKEGLDCKCALCLRGDLGPKGDLRERMLPILYGNYDPQADKKLTEQLSSDNRVILELESKGFGYNCPGMRYVYLSMFWRQFYRDLRVGAGDYKESLRLLLIIYYFIDPVACPAPLPEERFEVLYLLMHVAPGANDPRFKDSDVVLPIRKLIYHWRTKLVHYSQQLGGPDTTIARFHYDAFQRDLKTLDMPVYTDKDAITEDMNDWFRLLGLEEITYEQLSRT
;
A
#
# COMPACT_ATOMS: atom_id res chain seq x y z
N MET A 1 -33.14 51.22 -15.23
CA MET A 1 -31.96 50.69 -14.54
C MET A 1 -31.44 49.52 -15.36
N ALA A 2 -30.39 49.73 -16.15
CA ALA A 2 -29.80 48.68 -16.98
C ALA A 2 -28.87 47.82 -16.10
N ALA A 3 -29.14 46.51 -16.05
CA ALA A 3 -28.33 45.56 -15.32
C ALA A 3 -26.97 45.39 -16.02
N GLN A 4 -25.88 45.66 -15.30
CA GLN A 4 -24.51 45.41 -15.76
C GLN A 4 -24.31 43.90 -15.93
N GLN A 5 -23.96 43.48 -17.15
CA GLN A 5 -23.47 42.13 -17.41
C GLN A 5 -22.10 41.95 -16.73
N PRO A 6 -21.85 40.77 -16.10
CA PRO A 6 -20.53 40.47 -15.56
C PRO A 6 -19.51 40.32 -16.68
N SER A 7 -18.32 40.90 -16.49
CA SER A 7 -17.21 40.83 -17.44
C SER A 7 -16.82 39.37 -17.74
N PRO A 8 -16.49 39.05 -19.01
CA PRO A 8 -16.00 37.73 -19.37
C PRO A 8 -14.66 37.46 -18.68
N VAL A 9 -14.56 36.32 -18.01
CA VAL A 9 -13.30 35.79 -17.45
C VAL A 9 -12.35 35.58 -18.63
N ALA A 10 -11.18 36.22 -18.57
CA ALA A 10 -10.16 36.12 -19.61
C ALA A 10 -9.80 34.64 -19.84
N ALA A 11 -9.82 34.21 -21.10
CA ALA A 11 -9.40 32.88 -21.49
C ALA A 11 -7.94 32.64 -21.07
N SER A 12 -7.68 31.53 -20.38
CA SER A 12 -6.33 31.10 -20.02
C SER A 12 -5.49 30.90 -21.28
N THR A 13 -4.31 31.51 -21.31
CA THR A 13 -3.35 31.32 -22.40
C THR A 13 -2.85 29.88 -22.38
N PRO A 14 -2.80 29.17 -23.53
CA PRO A 14 -2.33 27.79 -23.56
C PRO A 14 -0.89 27.69 -23.04
N ILE A 15 -0.65 26.71 -22.15
CA ILE A 15 0.64 26.48 -21.51
C ILE A 15 1.61 25.89 -22.58
N PRO A 16 2.72 26.56 -22.91
CA PRO A 16 3.68 26.03 -23.87
C PRO A 16 4.46 24.85 -23.27
N TYR A 17 4.46 23.72 -23.98
CA TYR A 17 5.33 22.57 -23.73
C TYR A 17 6.46 22.53 -24.77
N PRO A 18 7.71 22.16 -24.42
CA PRO A 18 8.22 21.81 -23.09
C PRO A 18 8.79 23.04 -22.35
N LEU A 19 8.50 23.13 -21.05
CA LEU A 19 9.08 24.17 -20.18
C LEU A 19 10.57 23.88 -19.97
N THR A 20 11.44 24.78 -20.42
CA THR A 20 12.84 24.84 -19.97
C THR A 20 12.87 25.08 -18.45
N PRO A 21 13.74 24.38 -17.69
CA PRO A 21 13.78 24.52 -16.24
C PRO A 21 14.21 25.94 -15.85
N SER A 22 13.23 26.74 -15.42
CA SER A 22 13.48 28.06 -14.84
C SER A 22 13.86 27.92 -13.36
N PRO A 23 14.66 28.84 -12.78
CA PRO A 23 14.93 28.87 -11.36
C PRO A 23 13.61 28.88 -10.57
N LEU A 24 13.55 28.13 -9.47
CA LEU A 24 12.35 28.08 -8.63
C LEU A 24 12.01 29.47 -8.12
N THR A 25 10.78 29.92 -8.35
CA THR A 25 10.29 31.14 -7.70
C THR A 25 10.16 30.90 -6.18
N PRO A 26 10.21 31.94 -5.34
CA PRO A 26 10.00 31.79 -3.89
C PRO A 26 8.69 31.09 -3.55
N ALA A 27 7.62 31.35 -4.30
CA ALA A 27 6.34 30.66 -4.16
C ALA A 27 6.42 29.17 -4.52
N GLN A 28 7.24 28.80 -5.51
CA GLN A 28 7.48 27.42 -5.92
C GLN A 28 8.37 26.63 -4.96
N ALA A 29 9.08 27.32 -4.05
CA ALA A 29 9.94 26.75 -3.02
C ALA A 29 9.26 26.65 -1.64
N ALA A 30 8.07 27.23 -1.48
CA ALA A 30 7.34 27.24 -0.21
C ALA A 30 6.62 25.90 0.05
N ILE A 31 6.70 25.42 1.29
CA ILE A 31 5.91 24.27 1.75
C ILE A 31 4.47 24.74 2.00
N PRO A 32 3.45 24.07 1.44
CA PRO A 32 2.07 24.46 1.69
C PRO A 32 1.69 24.33 3.17
N GLY A 33 0.92 25.27 3.72
CA GLY A 33 0.55 25.29 5.14
C GLY A 33 -0.28 24.09 5.64
N ARG A 34 -0.77 23.24 4.73
CA ARG A 34 -1.46 21.98 5.04
C ARG A 34 -0.50 20.82 5.38
N ILE A 35 0.79 21.01 5.15
CA ILE A 35 1.83 20.03 5.43
C ILE A 35 2.39 20.29 6.82
N GLU A 36 2.23 19.31 7.71
CA GLU A 36 2.77 19.38 9.08
C GLU A 36 4.16 18.73 9.09
N CYS A 37 5.20 19.53 8.90
CA CYS A 37 6.59 19.05 8.96
C CYS A 37 7.00 18.78 10.42
N ALA A 38 7.40 17.54 10.70
CA ALA A 38 7.97 17.13 11.98
C ALA A 38 9.49 17.40 12.05
N VAL A 39 10.14 17.52 10.89
CA VAL A 39 11.55 17.92 10.74
C VAL A 39 11.67 19.07 9.74
N PRO A 40 12.75 19.87 9.79
CA PRO A 40 13.05 20.87 8.76
C PRO A 40 13.17 20.24 7.36
N ILE A 41 12.34 20.72 6.43
CA ILE A 41 12.30 20.26 5.03
C ILE A 41 12.39 21.47 4.10
N SER A 42 13.00 21.27 2.94
CA SER A 42 13.05 22.28 1.88
C SER A 42 12.77 21.68 0.49
N ILE A 43 12.27 22.53 -0.41
CA ILE A 43 12.08 22.21 -1.84
C ILE A 43 13.25 22.84 -2.62
N ARG A 44 13.98 22.03 -3.39
CA ARG A 44 15.13 22.46 -4.20
C ARG A 44 15.10 21.77 -5.56
N SER A 45 16.00 22.11 -6.48
CA SER A 45 16.23 21.29 -7.68
C SER A 45 16.70 19.90 -7.27
N SER A 46 16.12 18.86 -7.87
CA SER A 46 16.45 17.47 -7.56
C SER A 46 17.84 17.11 -8.09
N LEU A 47 18.59 16.29 -7.34
CA LEU A 47 19.85 15.72 -7.79
C LEU A 47 19.62 14.53 -8.72
N ILE A 48 18.48 13.85 -8.59
CA ILE A 48 18.08 12.71 -9.41
C ILE A 48 17.53 13.18 -10.76
N HIS A 49 16.77 14.28 -10.76
CA HIS A 49 16.21 14.91 -11.95
C HIS A 49 16.45 16.43 -11.92
N PRO A 50 17.60 16.93 -12.42
CA PRO A 50 17.98 18.34 -12.33
C PRO A 50 16.98 19.34 -12.95
N ASP A 51 16.15 18.87 -13.88
CA ASP A 51 15.05 19.61 -14.51
C ASP A 51 13.79 19.71 -13.63
N ARG A 52 13.75 19.02 -12.50
CA ARG A 52 12.60 18.91 -11.61
C ARG A 52 12.93 19.31 -10.17
N LYS A 53 11.88 19.41 -9.37
CA LYS A 53 11.96 19.63 -7.92
C LYS A 53 12.22 18.33 -7.17
N GLY A 54 12.92 18.44 -6.05
CA GLY A 54 13.09 17.42 -5.03
C GLY A 54 12.79 17.98 -3.63
N LEU A 55 12.44 17.09 -2.71
CA LEU A 55 12.31 17.41 -1.28
C LEU A 55 13.60 17.03 -0.56
N TYR A 56 14.01 17.79 0.44
CA TYR A 56 15.24 17.55 1.21
C TYR A 56 14.95 17.63 2.70
N VAL A 57 15.59 16.77 3.49
CA VAL A 57 15.70 16.99 4.94
C VAL A 57 16.85 17.97 5.20
N ASP A 58 16.62 19.01 6.00
CA ASP A 58 17.65 20.01 6.29
C ASP A 58 18.46 19.67 7.55
N SER A 59 18.00 18.68 8.33
CA SER A 59 18.69 18.11 9.49
C SER A 59 18.85 16.59 9.35
N ALA A 60 19.75 16.01 10.14
CA ALA A 60 19.86 14.56 10.21
C ALA A 60 18.59 13.96 10.81
N VAL A 61 18.18 12.79 10.32
CA VAL A 61 17.04 12.02 10.82
C VAL A 61 17.38 10.55 10.98
N SER A 62 16.73 9.89 11.92
CA SER A 62 16.90 8.48 12.25
C SER A 62 15.86 7.60 11.53
N PRO A 63 16.13 6.30 11.35
CA PRO A 63 15.11 5.36 10.89
C PRO A 63 13.87 5.41 11.80
N GLY A 64 12.69 5.52 11.23
CA GLY A 64 11.43 5.64 11.97
C GLY A 64 11.02 7.08 12.32
N ASP A 65 11.84 8.09 12.07
CA ASP A 65 11.42 9.48 12.27
C ASP A 65 10.33 9.86 11.26
N ILE A 66 9.24 10.47 11.76
CA ILE A 66 8.22 11.09 10.91
C ILE A 66 8.84 12.35 10.31
N LEU A 67 8.75 12.50 8.99
CA LEU A 67 9.26 13.67 8.30
C LEU A 67 8.19 14.75 8.19
N PHE A 68 7.01 14.36 7.70
CA PHE A 68 5.83 15.21 7.68
C PHE A 68 4.56 14.38 7.67
N THR A 69 3.45 15.02 8.02
CA THR A 69 2.10 14.46 7.90
C THR A 69 1.17 15.40 7.13
N ILE A 70 0.12 14.81 6.56
CA ILE A 70 -0.96 15.53 5.89
C ILE A 70 -2.27 14.93 6.38
N ARG A 71 -2.90 15.56 7.36
CA ARG A 71 -4.09 15.02 8.05
C ARG A 71 -5.29 14.81 7.13
N LYS A 72 -5.41 15.66 6.13
CA LYS A 72 -6.46 15.60 5.10
C LYS A 72 -5.82 15.99 3.77
N PRO A 73 -5.19 15.04 3.06
CA PRO A 73 -4.67 15.28 1.73
C PRO A 73 -5.75 15.92 0.86
N LEU A 74 -5.35 16.82 -0.03
CA LEU A 74 -6.28 17.64 -0.79
C LEU A 74 -7.39 16.82 -1.46
N PHE A 75 -7.02 15.67 -2.04
CA PHE A 75 -8.01 14.74 -2.58
C PHE A 75 -7.70 13.29 -2.28
N THR A 76 -8.72 12.61 -1.77
CA THR A 76 -8.75 11.17 -1.56
C THR A 76 -10.02 10.62 -2.19
N ILE A 77 -9.95 9.42 -2.77
CA ILE A 77 -11.09 8.75 -3.42
C ILE A 77 -11.08 7.26 -3.08
N ILE A 78 -12.24 6.65 -2.84
CA ILE A 78 -12.31 5.21 -2.60
C ILE A 78 -12.05 4.40 -3.88
N ASN A 79 -11.50 3.19 -3.70
CA ASN A 79 -11.01 2.33 -4.78
C ASN A 79 -12.13 1.86 -5.75
N ASP A 80 -11.73 1.19 -6.82
CA ASP A 80 -12.60 0.74 -7.91
C ASP A 80 -13.68 -0.27 -7.51
N GLY A 81 -14.80 -0.18 -8.20
CA GLY A 81 -15.84 -1.20 -8.20
C GLY A 81 -16.81 -1.16 -7.01
N ILE A 82 -17.93 -1.85 -7.21
CA ILE A 82 -19.06 -1.82 -6.28
C ILE A 82 -18.71 -2.35 -4.89
N VAL A 83 -17.83 -3.35 -4.78
CA VAL A 83 -17.42 -3.91 -3.50
C VAL A 83 -16.65 -2.88 -2.69
N ALA A 84 -15.65 -2.22 -3.27
CA ALA A 84 -14.91 -1.17 -2.57
C ALA A 84 -15.84 -0.02 -2.14
N ARG A 85 -16.74 0.40 -3.03
CA ARG A 85 -17.67 1.49 -2.76
C ARG A 85 -18.69 1.21 -1.65
N THR A 86 -19.19 -0.02 -1.59
CA THR A 86 -20.22 -0.41 -0.61
C THR A 86 -19.65 -0.83 0.75
N ARG A 87 -18.32 -1.07 0.80
CA ARG A 87 -17.62 -1.58 1.99
C ARG A 87 -16.55 -0.63 2.54
N THR A 88 -16.46 0.58 1.99
CA THR A 88 -15.51 1.62 2.42
C THR A 88 -16.26 2.92 2.67
N CYS A 89 -15.96 3.57 3.80
CA CYS A 89 -16.47 4.90 4.08
C CYS A 89 -15.75 5.93 3.20
N ASP A 90 -16.49 6.72 2.42
CA ASP A 90 -15.90 7.74 1.55
C ASP A 90 -15.26 8.93 2.30
N ASN A 91 -15.61 9.09 3.58
CA ASN A 91 -15.03 10.15 4.42
C ASN A 91 -13.76 9.71 5.16
N CYS A 92 -13.81 8.60 5.90
CA CYS A 92 -12.74 8.19 6.80
C CYS A 92 -11.96 6.95 6.33
N PHE A 93 -12.35 6.36 5.19
CA PHE A 93 -11.74 5.15 4.63
C PHE A 93 -11.79 3.93 5.57
N ALA A 94 -12.65 3.96 6.59
CA ALA A 94 -12.97 2.77 7.36
C ALA A 94 -13.53 1.71 6.41
N TYR A 95 -12.91 0.53 6.43
CA TYR A 95 -13.24 -0.58 5.56
C TYR A 95 -13.66 -1.77 6.39
N GLN A 96 -14.63 -2.53 5.90
CA GLN A 96 -14.95 -3.83 6.47
C GLN A 96 -15.38 -4.84 5.42
N ARG A 97 -14.83 -6.06 5.51
CA ARG A 97 -15.25 -7.21 4.70
C ARG A 97 -15.81 -8.32 5.57
N LEU A 98 -17.00 -8.76 5.21
CA LEU A 98 -17.65 -9.96 5.75
C LEU A 98 -17.34 -11.15 4.86
N SER A 99 -17.10 -12.33 5.42
CA SER A 99 -17.14 -13.56 4.62
C SER A 99 -18.58 -13.95 4.30
N ASN A 100 -18.78 -14.44 3.07
CA ASN A 100 -20.05 -15.00 2.62
C ASN A 100 -20.47 -16.27 3.38
N HIS A 101 -19.60 -16.87 4.19
CA HIS A 101 -19.83 -18.20 4.75
C HIS A 101 -20.49 -18.25 6.13
N ASP A 102 -20.48 -17.19 6.96
CA ASP A 102 -21.08 -17.23 8.31
C ASP A 102 -21.30 -15.82 8.94
N ASP A 103 -21.44 -14.74 8.15
CA ASP A 103 -21.49 -13.35 8.65
C ASP A 103 -20.31 -12.93 9.57
N VAL A 104 -19.20 -13.67 9.52
CA VAL A 104 -18.01 -13.38 10.30
C VAL A 104 -17.22 -12.22 9.67
N ILE A 105 -16.87 -11.24 10.51
CA ILE A 105 -16.00 -10.11 10.14
C ILE A 105 -14.57 -10.60 10.11
N ASN A 106 -13.94 -10.56 8.94
CA ASN A 106 -12.58 -11.06 8.77
C ASN A 106 -11.53 -9.95 8.61
N VAL A 107 -11.97 -8.74 8.26
CA VAL A 107 -11.08 -7.62 7.95
C VAL A 107 -11.78 -6.33 8.33
N ALA A 108 -11.15 -5.54 9.20
CA ALA A 108 -11.55 -4.19 9.51
C ALA A 108 -10.35 -3.24 9.44
N SER A 109 -10.61 -1.97 9.13
CA SER A 109 -9.58 -0.94 9.15
C SER A 109 -10.13 0.38 9.65
N ASN A 110 -9.34 1.09 10.48
CA ASN A 110 -9.65 2.40 11.06
C ASN A 110 -11.03 2.52 11.69
N VAL A 111 -11.47 1.45 12.33
CA VAL A 111 -12.77 1.40 12.99
C VAL A 111 -12.60 1.90 14.41
N LYS A 112 -13.34 2.98 14.76
CA LYS A 112 -13.39 3.46 16.16
C LYS A 112 -14.16 2.51 17.09
N ARG A 113 -15.01 1.66 16.51
CA ARG A 113 -15.75 0.59 17.19
C ARG A 113 -14.85 -0.65 17.29
N GLY A 114 -15.20 -1.58 18.18
CA GLY A 114 -14.51 -2.88 18.26
C GLY A 114 -14.45 -3.55 16.88
N VAL A 115 -13.32 -4.19 16.58
CA VAL A 115 -13.04 -4.85 15.28
C VAL A 115 -14.12 -5.89 14.91
N GLU A 116 -14.83 -6.40 15.92
CA GLU A 116 -15.90 -7.39 15.82
C GLU A 116 -17.30 -6.83 15.52
N ALA A 117 -17.47 -5.52 15.51
CA ALA A 117 -18.78 -4.92 15.23
C ALA A 117 -18.95 -4.69 13.73
N GLU A 118 -20.04 -5.18 13.14
CA GLU A 118 -20.37 -4.89 11.75
C GLU A 118 -20.61 -3.39 11.58
N ILE A 119 -20.02 -2.82 10.53
CA ILE A 119 -20.25 -1.46 10.07
C ILE A 119 -21.42 -1.51 9.09
N GLN A 120 -22.56 -0.99 9.54
CA GLN A 120 -23.67 -0.69 8.64
C GLN A 120 -23.35 0.57 7.84
N PHE A 121 -22.93 0.36 6.60
CA PHE A 121 -22.60 1.43 5.67
C PHE A 121 -23.88 2.10 5.14
N ILE A 122 -24.01 3.41 5.38
CA ILE A 122 -25.15 4.23 5.01
C ILE A 122 -24.94 4.75 3.57
N PRO A 123 -25.75 4.37 2.57
CA PRO A 123 -25.65 4.91 1.22
C PRO A 123 -26.12 6.36 1.16
N CYS A 124 -25.51 7.18 0.29
CA CYS A 124 -26.12 8.44 -0.10
C CYS A 124 -27.48 8.20 -0.79
N LYS A 125 -28.55 8.73 -0.21
CA LYS A 125 -29.94 8.56 -0.72
C LYS A 125 -30.15 9.09 -2.14
N LYS A 126 -29.31 10.03 -2.60
CA LYS A 126 -29.45 10.71 -3.90
C LYS A 126 -28.68 10.01 -5.03
N CYS A 127 -27.37 9.86 -4.90
CA CYS A 127 -26.54 9.28 -5.96
C CYS A 127 -26.34 7.77 -5.83
N LYS A 128 -26.47 7.21 -4.61
CA LYS A 128 -26.16 5.80 -4.29
C LYS A 128 -24.74 5.34 -4.67
N VAL A 129 -23.83 6.29 -4.90
CA VAL A 129 -22.43 6.02 -5.26
C VAL A 129 -21.60 5.74 -4.00
N TYR A 130 -21.60 6.70 -3.07
CA TYR A 130 -20.80 6.63 -1.86
C TYR A 130 -21.59 6.16 -0.65
N TYR A 131 -20.85 5.57 0.27
CA TYR A 131 -21.32 4.99 1.51
C TYR A 131 -20.50 5.54 2.69
N TYR A 132 -21.12 5.56 3.86
CA TYR A 132 -20.54 6.19 5.06
C TYR A 132 -20.74 5.28 6.27
N CYS A 133 -19.74 5.18 7.14
CA CYS A 133 -19.83 4.33 8.34
C CYS A 133 -20.68 4.95 9.47
N SER A 134 -21.09 6.21 9.33
CA SER A 134 -21.79 7.00 10.35
C SER A 134 -22.40 8.27 9.75
N GLU A 135 -23.38 8.86 10.45
CA GLU A 135 -23.99 10.14 10.05
C GLU A 135 -22.96 11.28 10.13
N GLU A 136 -22.05 11.25 11.10
CA GLU A 136 -20.98 12.24 11.24
C GLU A 136 -20.04 12.20 10.02
N CYS A 137 -19.73 10.99 9.51
CA CYS A 137 -18.94 10.86 8.28
C CYS A 137 -19.72 11.32 7.03
N TYR A 138 -21.02 11.07 6.96
CA TYR A 138 -21.86 11.57 5.89
C TYR A 138 -21.87 13.11 5.86
N ASP A 139 -22.07 13.75 7.01
CA ASP A 139 -22.13 15.21 7.11
C ASP A 139 -20.77 15.86 6.84
N ALA A 140 -19.68 15.29 7.37
CA ALA A 140 -18.33 15.76 7.08
C ALA A 140 -18.00 15.69 5.58
N ALA A 141 -18.31 14.57 4.92
CA ALA A 141 -18.11 14.43 3.48
C ALA A 141 -19.02 15.37 2.68
N ARG A 142 -20.28 15.52 3.09
CA ARG A 142 -21.25 16.43 2.48
C ARG A 142 -20.74 17.85 2.46
N VAL A 143 -20.25 18.36 3.59
CA VAL A 143 -19.68 19.70 3.71
C VAL A 143 -18.41 19.84 2.85
N HIS A 144 -17.51 18.85 2.93
CA HIS A 144 -16.22 18.93 2.26
C HIS A 144 -16.31 18.86 0.74
N HIS A 145 -17.00 17.86 0.19
CA HIS A 145 -16.93 17.55 -1.23
C HIS A 145 -18.22 16.99 -1.82
N HIS A 146 -18.95 16.15 -1.07
CA HIS A 146 -20.01 15.34 -1.66
C HIS A 146 -21.20 16.18 -2.15
N GLN A 147 -21.52 17.29 -1.49
CA GLN A 147 -22.62 18.15 -1.95
C GLN A 147 -22.42 18.72 -3.37
N TYR A 148 -21.18 18.89 -3.80
CA TYR A 148 -20.83 19.47 -5.10
C TYR A 148 -20.86 18.43 -6.23
N GLU A 149 -20.46 17.19 -5.93
CA GLU A 149 -20.36 16.10 -6.92
C GLU A 149 -21.62 15.22 -7.01
N CYS A 150 -22.46 15.19 -5.96
CA CYS A 150 -23.59 14.26 -5.86
C CYS A 150 -24.54 14.31 -7.06
N ALA A 151 -24.85 15.51 -7.56
CA ALA A 151 -25.72 15.69 -8.72
C ALA A 151 -25.07 15.22 -10.03
N SER A 152 -23.77 15.40 -10.19
CA SER A 152 -23.02 14.93 -11.37
C SER A 152 -22.93 13.41 -11.38
N LEU A 153 -22.64 12.79 -10.24
CA LEU A 153 -22.65 11.34 -10.07
C LEU A 153 -24.02 10.73 -10.35
N ARG A 154 -25.10 11.33 -9.81
CA ARG A 154 -26.46 10.89 -10.11
C ARG A 154 -26.76 10.96 -11.60
N ARG A 155 -26.28 12.00 -12.31
CA ARG A 155 -26.46 12.11 -13.76
C ARG A 155 -25.71 11.00 -14.49
N MET A 156 -24.45 10.73 -14.15
CA MET A 156 -23.67 9.66 -14.78
C MET A 156 -24.29 8.29 -14.57
N VAL A 157 -24.71 7.96 -13.34
CA VAL A 157 -25.36 6.67 -13.01
C VAL A 157 -26.66 6.46 -13.82
N ASN A 158 -27.40 7.53 -14.11
CA ASN A 158 -28.64 7.49 -14.87
C ASN A 158 -28.46 7.82 -16.37
N SER A 159 -27.21 7.99 -16.83
CA SER A 159 -26.93 8.39 -18.20
C SER A 159 -27.19 7.24 -19.16
N ARG A 160 -27.71 7.56 -20.35
CA ARG A 160 -27.82 6.63 -21.47
C ARG A 160 -26.58 6.67 -22.38
N GLN A 161 -25.67 7.60 -22.14
CA GLN A 161 -24.40 7.65 -22.85
C GLN A 161 -23.61 6.38 -22.53
N LYS A 162 -23.11 5.72 -23.57
CA LYS A 162 -22.29 4.51 -23.44
C LYS A 162 -21.07 4.82 -22.55
N GLY A 163 -20.69 3.87 -21.69
CA GLY A 163 -19.51 3.99 -20.81
C GLY A 163 -19.72 4.86 -19.57
N ALA A 164 -20.64 5.84 -19.57
CA ALA A 164 -20.79 6.78 -18.45
C ALA A 164 -21.12 6.10 -17.11
N ARG A 165 -21.94 5.05 -17.12
CA ARG A 165 -22.24 4.26 -15.91
C ARG A 165 -21.05 3.44 -15.44
N ASP A 166 -20.33 2.81 -16.36
CA ASP A 166 -19.17 1.96 -16.06
C ASP A 166 -18.02 2.81 -15.51
N PHE A 167 -17.85 4.01 -16.05
CA PHE A 167 -16.88 5.00 -15.56
C PHE A 167 -17.15 5.46 -14.12
N VAL A 168 -18.36 5.38 -13.58
CA VAL A 168 -18.60 5.72 -12.16
C VAL A 168 -17.96 4.68 -11.21
N GLU A 169 -17.69 3.47 -11.68
CA GLU A 169 -17.00 2.46 -10.88
C GLU A 169 -15.48 2.71 -10.82
N ASP A 170 -14.95 3.43 -11.82
CA ASP A 170 -13.55 3.83 -11.95
C ASP A 170 -13.21 4.98 -10.98
N CYS A 171 -12.16 4.81 -10.20
CA CYS A 171 -11.71 5.74 -9.17
C CYS A 171 -11.02 6.96 -9.78
N ASP A 172 -10.35 6.84 -10.94
CA ASP A 172 -9.74 7.96 -11.65
C ASP A 172 -10.83 8.91 -12.14
N VAL A 173 -11.92 8.37 -12.68
CA VAL A 173 -13.10 9.16 -13.11
C VAL A 173 -13.70 9.90 -11.93
N ARG A 174 -14.00 9.19 -10.85
CA ARG A 174 -14.61 9.80 -9.65
C ARG A 174 -13.71 10.85 -9.03
N PHE A 175 -12.41 10.64 -9.09
CA PHE A 175 -11.41 11.59 -8.64
C PHE A 175 -11.43 12.88 -9.46
N VAL A 176 -11.31 12.77 -10.79
CA VAL A 176 -11.33 13.94 -11.68
C VAL A 176 -12.68 14.65 -11.56
N LEU A 177 -13.79 13.91 -11.50
CA LEU A 177 -15.12 14.47 -11.26
C LEU A 177 -15.17 15.33 -9.99
N ARG A 178 -14.57 14.86 -8.88
CA ARG A 178 -14.48 15.58 -7.61
C ARG A 178 -13.72 16.89 -7.77
N ILE A 179 -12.56 16.87 -8.43
CA ILE A 179 -11.78 18.08 -8.75
C ILE A 179 -12.62 19.08 -9.53
N LEU A 180 -13.26 18.63 -10.63
CA LEU A 180 -14.05 19.51 -11.50
C LEU A 180 -15.25 20.13 -10.77
N CYS A 181 -15.94 19.35 -9.95
CA CYS A 181 -17.09 19.84 -9.20
C CYS A 181 -16.68 20.85 -8.11
N LEU A 182 -15.54 20.62 -7.43
CA LEU A 182 -15.01 21.55 -6.44
C LEU A 182 -14.47 22.83 -7.06
N ALA A 183 -13.74 22.74 -8.18
CA ALA A 183 -13.27 23.89 -8.93
C ALA A 183 -14.44 24.75 -9.42
N LYS A 184 -15.48 24.13 -10.00
CA LYS A 184 -16.70 24.82 -10.43
C LYS A 184 -17.44 25.50 -9.27
N GLY A 185 -17.41 24.88 -8.09
CA GLY A 185 -18.01 25.44 -6.87
C GLY A 185 -17.17 26.53 -6.20
N ASN A 186 -16.01 26.91 -6.75
CA ASN A 186 -15.02 27.80 -6.12
C ASN A 186 -14.50 27.29 -4.76
N HIS A 187 -14.53 25.97 -4.55
CA HIS A 187 -14.00 25.30 -3.35
C HIS A 187 -12.58 24.79 -3.52
N LEU A 188 -12.04 24.89 -4.74
CA LEU A 188 -10.62 24.75 -5.01
C LEU A 188 -10.08 26.12 -5.38
N HIS A 189 -9.26 26.72 -4.52
CA HIS A 189 -8.70 28.05 -4.79
C HIS A 189 -7.78 28.00 -6.02
N GLY A 190 -7.66 29.13 -6.73
CA GLY A 190 -6.86 29.20 -7.96
C GLY A 190 -5.43 28.68 -7.77
N ALA A 191 -4.77 29.00 -6.66
CA ALA A 191 -3.44 28.49 -6.35
C ALA A 191 -3.42 26.95 -6.21
N GLN A 192 -4.40 26.35 -5.54
CA GLN A 192 -4.48 24.90 -5.35
C GLN A 192 -4.76 24.19 -6.68
N LEU A 193 -5.65 24.73 -7.52
CA LEU A 193 -5.89 24.16 -8.85
C LEU A 193 -4.63 24.24 -9.73
N GLN A 194 -3.89 25.36 -9.65
CA GLN A 194 -2.62 25.50 -10.36
C GLN A 194 -1.54 24.53 -9.86
N GLU A 195 -1.52 24.18 -8.57
CA GLU A 195 -0.64 23.11 -8.08
C GLU A 195 -0.88 21.79 -8.83
N TYR A 196 -2.15 21.44 -9.14
CA TYR A 196 -2.47 20.25 -9.94
C TYR A 196 -2.10 20.40 -11.41
N LEU A 197 -2.51 21.51 -12.04
CA LEU A 197 -2.31 21.72 -13.48
C LEU A 197 -0.84 21.86 -13.89
N THR A 198 0.06 22.03 -12.93
CA THR A 198 1.51 22.10 -13.17
C THR A 198 2.25 20.80 -12.83
N MET A 199 1.53 19.76 -12.41
CA MET A 199 2.13 18.46 -12.13
C MET A 199 2.60 17.75 -13.41
N PRO A 200 3.66 16.93 -13.32
CA PRO A 200 4.03 16.07 -14.43
C PRO A 200 2.93 15.04 -14.67
N THR A 201 2.53 14.88 -15.92
CA THR A 201 1.56 13.88 -16.38
C THR A 201 2.13 12.46 -16.45
N GLY A 202 3.41 12.27 -16.09
CA GLY A 202 4.15 11.02 -16.29
C GLY A 202 4.31 10.67 -17.77
N ALA A 203 4.55 9.41 -18.08
CA ALA A 203 4.54 8.94 -19.48
C ALA A 203 3.11 8.79 -20.03
N SER A 204 2.09 8.84 -19.16
CA SER A 204 0.65 8.71 -19.50
C SER A 204 0.17 9.68 -20.57
N PHE A 205 0.85 10.82 -20.77
CA PHE A 205 0.54 11.80 -21.81
C PHE A 205 1.19 11.50 -23.17
N HIS A 206 2.27 10.70 -23.18
CA HIS A 206 3.11 10.44 -24.35
C HIS A 206 2.90 9.04 -24.95
N PHE A 207 1.98 8.22 -24.43
CA PHE A 207 1.69 6.90 -25.00
C PHE A 207 0.84 6.98 -26.26
N GLU A 208 1.47 7.31 -27.38
CA GLU A 208 0.96 6.97 -28.73
C GLU A 208 0.97 5.45 -28.99
N THR A 209 1.56 4.65 -28.09
CA THR A 209 1.96 3.27 -28.38
C THR A 209 1.02 2.17 -27.86
N LYS A 210 -0.11 2.50 -27.22
CA LYS A 210 -1.16 1.51 -26.89
C LYS A 210 -2.48 1.97 -27.48
N GLU A 211 -2.86 1.37 -28.61
CA GLU A 211 -4.18 1.52 -29.22
C GLU A 211 -5.26 1.38 -28.12
N GLY A 212 -6.10 2.40 -27.95
CA GLY A 212 -7.26 2.41 -27.05
C GLY A 212 -7.10 3.20 -25.75
N LEU A 213 -5.88 3.41 -25.21
CA LEU A 213 -5.74 4.14 -23.94
C LEU A 213 -5.94 5.65 -24.10
N LYS A 214 -5.39 6.22 -25.18
CA LYS A 214 -5.57 7.63 -25.51
C LYS A 214 -7.05 7.92 -25.78
N GLU A 215 -7.69 7.06 -26.58
CA GLU A 215 -9.11 7.13 -26.90
C GLU A 215 -9.96 7.02 -25.63
N ARG A 216 -9.65 6.08 -24.72
CA ARG A 216 -10.33 5.95 -23.43
C ARG A 216 -10.19 7.21 -22.58
N ASN A 217 -9.00 7.80 -22.49
CA ASN A 217 -8.76 9.00 -21.68
C ASN A 217 -9.46 10.23 -22.27
N GLN A 218 -9.50 10.35 -23.60
CA GLN A 218 -10.27 11.38 -24.30
C GLN A 218 -11.77 11.21 -24.07
N GLU A 219 -12.30 9.99 -24.24
CA GLU A 219 -13.70 9.68 -23.95
C GLU A 219 -14.06 10.01 -22.50
N MET A 220 -13.17 9.66 -21.56
CA MET A 220 -13.31 10.02 -20.15
C MET A 220 -13.39 11.53 -19.95
N ALA A 221 -12.50 12.30 -20.59
CA ALA A 221 -12.49 13.76 -20.48
C ALA A 221 -13.78 14.39 -21.04
N THR A 222 -14.26 13.92 -22.20
CA THR A 222 -15.53 14.37 -22.80
C THR A 222 -16.72 14.09 -21.87
N ILE A 223 -16.83 12.86 -21.35
CA ILE A 223 -17.92 12.46 -20.45
C ILE A 223 -17.88 13.29 -19.16
N LEU A 224 -16.70 13.48 -18.58
CA LEU A 224 -16.53 14.27 -17.36
C LEU A 224 -16.91 15.73 -17.58
N ARG A 225 -16.51 16.33 -18.70
CA ARG A 225 -16.89 17.71 -19.05
C ARG A 225 -18.40 17.88 -19.12
N GLU A 226 -19.07 17.00 -19.85
CA GLU A 226 -20.53 17.01 -20.02
C GLU A 226 -21.27 16.84 -18.68
N HIS A 227 -20.88 15.84 -17.89
CA HIS A 227 -21.58 15.49 -16.67
C HIS A 227 -21.27 16.41 -15.50
N THR A 228 -20.10 17.04 -15.44
CA THR A 228 -19.80 18.05 -14.41
C THR A 228 -20.28 19.44 -14.80
N LYS A 229 -20.50 19.68 -16.10
CA LYS A 229 -20.66 21.03 -16.67
C LYS A 229 -19.50 21.93 -16.21
N SER A 230 -18.28 21.42 -16.34
CA SER A 230 -17.05 22.15 -15.99
C SER A 230 -16.83 23.33 -16.94
N ASN A 231 -16.18 24.37 -16.44
CA ASN A 231 -15.72 25.50 -17.26
C ASN A 231 -14.35 25.23 -17.89
N LEU A 232 -13.67 24.15 -17.48
CA LEU A 232 -12.40 23.73 -18.08
C LEU A 232 -12.63 23.17 -19.50
N THR A 233 -11.63 23.35 -20.33
CA THR A 233 -11.54 22.76 -21.67
C THR A 233 -11.38 21.24 -21.57
N GLU A 234 -11.65 20.54 -22.67
CA GLU A 234 -11.45 19.09 -22.71
C GLU A 234 -9.97 18.72 -22.55
N ASP A 235 -9.06 19.50 -23.12
CA ASP A 235 -7.61 19.30 -22.99
C ASP A 235 -7.12 19.48 -21.54
N GLU A 236 -7.63 20.48 -20.82
CA GLU A 236 -7.33 20.66 -19.40
C GLU A 236 -7.86 19.48 -18.57
N ILE A 237 -9.05 18.96 -18.89
CA ILE A 237 -9.61 17.79 -18.21
C ILE A 237 -8.80 16.54 -18.52
N LEU A 238 -8.42 16.33 -19.78
CA LEU A 238 -7.55 15.23 -20.21
C LEU A 238 -6.19 15.29 -19.48
N HIS A 239 -5.64 16.49 -19.31
CA HIS A 239 -4.42 16.70 -18.53
C HIS A 239 -4.59 16.25 -17.08
N ILE A 240 -5.69 16.62 -16.42
CA ILE A 240 -6.02 16.18 -15.05
C ILE A 240 -6.21 14.65 -14.99
N VAL A 241 -6.85 14.04 -15.99
CA VAL A 241 -6.98 12.58 -16.11
C VAL A 241 -5.60 11.91 -16.15
N CYS A 242 -4.69 12.40 -17.00
CA CYS A 242 -3.33 11.86 -17.08
C CYS A 242 -2.53 12.00 -15.78
N ILE A 243 -2.64 13.15 -15.10
CA ILE A 243 -2.04 13.35 -13.78
C ILE A 243 -2.60 12.35 -12.77
N THR A 244 -3.92 12.15 -12.77
CA THR A 244 -4.60 11.24 -11.85
C THR A 244 -4.10 9.80 -12.06
N ILE A 245 -4.02 9.35 -13.30
CA ILE A 245 -3.53 8.00 -13.59
C ILE A 245 -2.05 7.84 -13.20
N GLY A 246 -1.22 8.86 -13.44
CA GLY A 246 0.23 8.77 -13.26
C GLY A 246 0.73 9.03 -11.84
N GLN A 247 0.09 9.91 -11.08
CA GLN A 247 0.67 10.45 -9.84
C GLN A 247 -0.07 10.03 -8.56
N GLY A 248 -1.04 9.12 -8.69
CA GLY A 248 -1.84 8.63 -7.57
C GLY A 248 -1.05 7.77 -6.60
N VAL A 249 -1.25 8.03 -5.32
CA VAL A 249 -0.71 7.19 -4.24
C VAL A 249 -1.81 6.25 -3.78
N GLN A 250 -1.58 4.95 -3.84
CA GLN A 250 -2.52 3.98 -3.29
C GLN A 250 -2.63 4.17 -1.77
N MET A 251 -3.84 4.42 -1.29
CA MET A 251 -4.15 4.41 0.13
C MET A 251 -4.30 2.97 0.60
N GLN A 252 -3.24 2.45 1.21
CA GLN A 252 -3.27 1.18 1.93
C GLN A 252 -3.49 1.46 3.40
N GLN A 253 -4.60 0.94 3.93
CA GLN A 253 -4.87 0.99 5.36
C GLN A 253 -4.49 -0.34 5.99
N THR A 254 -3.89 -0.31 7.17
CA THR A 254 -3.58 -1.57 7.83
C THR A 254 -4.85 -2.30 8.24
N ILE A 255 -4.77 -3.63 8.19
CA ILE A 255 -5.84 -4.47 8.70
C ILE A 255 -5.64 -4.62 10.20
N LEU A 256 -6.67 -4.25 10.97
CA LEU A 256 -6.73 -4.55 12.39
C LEU A 256 -7.23 -5.98 12.55
N ARG A 257 -6.39 -6.89 13.05
CA ARG A 257 -6.71 -8.32 13.24
C ARG A 257 -6.42 -8.77 14.65
N GLU A 258 -7.41 -9.37 15.33
CA GLU A 258 -7.11 -10.09 16.56
C GLU A 258 -6.48 -11.45 16.21
N VAL A 259 -5.23 -11.67 16.65
CA VAL A 259 -4.43 -12.86 16.33
C VAL A 259 -5.00 -14.15 16.94
N ASN A 260 -5.83 -14.05 17.98
CA ASN A 260 -6.22 -15.20 18.83
C ASN A 260 -7.56 -15.87 18.49
N ARG A 261 -8.31 -15.43 17.48
CA ARG A 261 -9.61 -16.05 17.20
C ARG A 261 -9.47 -17.22 16.23
N GLN A 262 -10.04 -18.36 16.62
CA GLN A 262 -10.08 -19.67 15.96
C GLN A 262 -10.71 -19.68 14.55
N HIS A 263 -10.87 -18.52 13.92
CA HIS A 263 -11.76 -18.37 12.79
C HIS A 263 -10.96 -18.36 11.50
N GLY A 264 -11.39 -19.21 10.57
CA GLY A 264 -10.88 -19.31 9.21
C GLY A 264 -11.16 -18.07 8.34
N GLY A 265 -11.17 -16.86 8.91
CA GLY A 265 -11.24 -15.62 8.14
C GLY A 265 -9.96 -15.29 7.38
N TYR A 266 -8.87 -15.98 7.72
CA TYR A 266 -7.52 -15.76 7.19
C TYR A 266 -7.43 -15.87 5.66
N TRP A 267 -8.34 -16.63 5.05
CA TRP A 267 -8.19 -17.22 3.72
C TRP A 267 -8.45 -16.31 2.52
N ASN A 268 -8.96 -15.09 2.72
CA ASN A 268 -9.60 -14.35 1.61
C ASN A 268 -9.02 -12.94 1.34
N THR A 269 -7.91 -12.58 1.97
CA THR A 269 -7.20 -11.34 1.62
C THR A 269 -5.99 -11.68 0.77
N ASN A 270 -6.09 -11.47 -0.55
CA ASN A 270 -4.96 -11.53 -1.49
C ASN A 270 -3.84 -10.50 -1.19
N THR A 271 -3.94 -9.75 -0.08
CA THR A 271 -2.94 -8.77 0.40
C THR A 271 -3.02 -8.69 1.93
N PRO A 272 -2.20 -9.45 2.68
CA PRO A 272 -2.13 -9.32 4.15
C PRO A 272 -1.55 -7.98 4.60
N ASN A 273 -0.87 -7.26 3.71
CA ASN A 273 -0.16 -6.00 3.96
C ASN A 273 -1.07 -4.81 4.29
N GLY A 274 -2.36 -4.89 3.95
CA GLY A 274 -3.30 -3.78 4.09
C GLY A 274 -4.45 -3.87 3.11
N VAL A 275 -5.53 -3.13 3.38
CA VAL A 275 -6.63 -2.97 2.43
C VAL A 275 -6.36 -1.76 1.55
N ARG A 276 -6.39 -1.96 0.24
CA ARG A 276 -6.41 -0.90 -0.76
C ARG A 276 -7.78 -0.22 -0.74
N CYS A 277 -7.94 0.75 0.14
CA CYS A 277 -9.21 1.43 0.39
C CYS A 277 -9.49 2.56 -0.61
N GLY A 278 -8.44 3.09 -1.26
CA GLY A 278 -8.56 4.27 -2.11
C GLY A 278 -7.26 4.76 -2.72
N HIS A 279 -7.33 5.93 -3.34
CA HIS A 279 -6.21 6.66 -3.90
C HIS A 279 -6.16 8.06 -3.31
N CYS A 280 -4.94 8.55 -3.07
CA CYS A 280 -4.64 9.86 -2.55
C CYS A 280 -3.81 10.62 -3.59
N PHE A 281 -4.12 11.89 -3.74
CA PHE A 281 -3.48 12.78 -4.69
C PHE A 281 -3.16 14.10 -4.03
N GLU A 282 -1.88 14.38 -3.93
CA GLU A 282 -1.36 15.50 -3.19
C GLU A 282 -0.12 16.02 -3.92
N PRO A 283 -0.19 17.21 -4.54
CA PRO A 283 0.91 17.77 -5.32
C PRO A 283 2.23 17.82 -4.57
N PHE A 284 2.19 18.03 -3.25
CA PHE A 284 3.39 18.04 -2.43
C PHE A 284 4.13 16.69 -2.41
N ILE A 285 3.38 15.58 -2.38
CA ILE A 285 3.94 14.21 -2.39
C ILE A 285 4.57 13.89 -3.76
N ALA A 286 4.00 14.43 -4.85
CA ALA A 286 4.51 14.23 -6.21
C ALA A 286 5.85 14.95 -6.49
N ILE A 287 6.32 15.80 -5.56
CA ILE A 287 7.65 16.42 -5.62
C ILE A 287 8.75 15.39 -5.39
N MET A 288 8.51 14.34 -4.58
CA MET A 288 9.50 13.30 -4.33
C MET A 288 9.88 12.55 -5.60
N ARG A 289 11.13 12.11 -5.67
CA ARG A 289 11.67 11.35 -6.80
C ARG A 289 11.77 9.86 -6.48
N ASN A 290 11.88 9.06 -7.54
CA ASN A 290 12.04 7.62 -7.42
C ASN A 290 13.43 7.22 -6.97
N ASP A 291 13.50 6.35 -5.98
CA ASP A 291 14.62 5.45 -5.74
C ASP A 291 14.05 4.04 -5.47
N CYS A 292 14.57 3.02 -6.16
CA CYS A 292 14.10 1.64 -5.97
C CYS A 292 14.41 1.10 -4.56
N ASN A 293 15.35 1.74 -3.84
CA ASN A 293 15.66 1.52 -2.44
C ASN A 293 15.50 2.84 -1.67
N ALA A 294 14.27 3.38 -1.75
CA ALA A 294 13.86 4.65 -1.17
C ALA A 294 14.27 4.84 0.30
N ASN A 295 14.65 6.07 0.65
CA ASN A 295 14.97 6.43 2.02
C ASN A 295 13.74 6.77 2.87
N THR A 296 12.55 6.79 2.27
CA THR A 296 11.28 6.95 2.97
C THR A 296 10.28 5.87 2.63
N ARG A 297 9.28 5.76 3.51
CA ARG A 297 8.04 5.05 3.29
C ARG A 297 6.86 5.97 3.54
N GLU A 298 5.75 5.61 2.92
CA GLU A 298 4.48 6.27 3.07
C GLU A 298 3.46 5.34 3.68
N TYR A 299 2.64 5.91 4.56
CA TYR A 299 1.67 5.19 5.36
C TYR A 299 0.40 6.04 5.50
N PHE A 300 -0.75 5.37 5.64
CA PHE A 300 -2.02 6.03 5.93
C PHE A 300 -2.59 5.54 7.26
N ASP A 301 -2.89 6.49 8.16
CA ASP A 301 -3.72 6.26 9.35
C ASP A 301 -5.07 6.95 9.14
N GLY A 302 -6.04 6.20 8.63
CA GLY A 302 -7.29 6.77 8.15
C GLY A 302 -7.06 7.72 6.99
N VAL A 303 -7.43 8.99 7.16
CA VAL A 303 -7.20 10.03 6.13
C VAL A 303 -5.84 10.71 6.25
N THR A 304 -5.04 10.39 7.27
CA THR A 304 -3.75 11.05 7.48
C THR A 304 -2.67 10.35 6.66
N TYR A 305 -2.05 11.07 5.73
CA TYR A 305 -0.80 10.64 5.10
C TYR A 305 0.37 10.90 6.04
N ILE A 306 1.24 9.91 6.20
CA ILE A 306 2.43 9.99 7.03
C ILE A 306 3.63 9.57 6.16
N LEU A 307 4.62 10.47 6.04
CA LEU A 307 5.91 10.14 5.45
C LEU A 307 6.94 9.93 6.55
N GLN A 308 7.66 8.81 6.48
CA GLN A 308 8.60 8.40 7.51
C GLN A 308 9.93 7.96 6.91
N ALA A 309 11.02 8.20 7.62
CA ALA A 309 12.34 7.73 7.24
C ALA A 309 12.46 6.20 7.37
N ASN A 310 12.88 5.53 6.30
CA ASN A 310 13.20 4.09 6.31
C ASN A 310 14.61 3.79 6.81
N ARG A 311 15.50 4.78 6.73
CA ARG A 311 16.91 4.67 7.14
C ARG A 311 17.38 6.02 7.65
N ALA A 312 18.54 6.03 8.32
CA ALA A 312 19.19 7.27 8.70
C ALA A 312 19.46 8.12 7.45
N MET A 313 19.17 9.41 7.53
CA MET A 313 19.48 10.36 6.47
C MET A 313 20.27 11.53 7.05
N PRO A 314 21.48 11.81 6.57
CA PRO A 314 22.19 13.03 6.91
C PRO A 314 21.42 14.29 6.48
N ALA A 315 21.75 15.43 7.07
CA ALA A 315 21.26 16.73 6.60
C ALA A 315 21.56 16.93 5.10
N ASN A 316 20.65 17.62 4.41
CA ASN A 316 20.67 17.86 2.96
C ASN A 316 20.54 16.61 2.09
N THR A 317 19.96 15.52 2.62
CA THR A 317 19.64 14.33 1.81
C THR A 317 18.32 14.54 1.07
N GLU A 318 18.29 14.24 -0.24
CA GLU A 318 17.06 14.24 -1.02
C GLU A 318 16.13 13.11 -0.55
N ILE A 319 14.89 13.45 -0.24
CA ILE A 319 13.81 12.54 0.15
C ILE A 319 13.32 11.82 -1.11
N THR A 320 13.40 10.51 -1.09
CA THR A 320 13.01 9.63 -2.20
C THR A 320 11.94 8.66 -1.76
N ARG A 321 11.06 8.31 -2.69
CA ARG A 321 10.05 7.27 -2.53
C ARG A 321 10.16 6.24 -3.65
N ARG A 322 9.44 5.14 -3.52
CA ARG A 322 9.48 4.04 -4.48
C ARG A 322 8.24 4.08 -5.36
N PHE A 323 8.41 4.22 -6.68
CA PHE A 323 7.27 4.30 -7.62
C PHE A 323 6.79 2.93 -8.14
N THR A 324 7.56 1.86 -7.93
CA THR A 324 7.25 0.50 -8.40
C THR A 324 7.27 -0.48 -7.24
N VAL A 325 6.33 -1.43 -7.20
CA VAL A 325 6.34 -2.52 -6.22
C VAL A 325 7.15 -3.74 -6.70
N ALA A 326 7.57 -3.77 -7.97
CA ALA A 326 8.34 -4.88 -8.52
C ALA A 326 9.70 -4.99 -7.82
N ASN A 327 10.13 -6.21 -7.47
CA ASN A 327 11.47 -6.47 -6.94
C ASN A 327 12.45 -6.94 -8.01
N ASP A 328 11.99 -7.59 -9.07
CA ASP A 328 12.83 -8.03 -10.20
C ASP A 328 13.38 -6.84 -11.01
N TYR A 329 14.65 -6.93 -11.43
CA TYR A 329 15.32 -5.83 -12.13
C TYR A 329 14.61 -5.45 -13.43
N GLN A 330 14.26 -6.43 -14.26
CA GLN A 330 13.64 -6.18 -15.56
C GLN A 330 12.23 -5.61 -15.37
N ASN A 331 11.42 -6.22 -14.51
CA ASN A 331 10.07 -5.73 -14.27
C ASN A 331 10.03 -4.34 -13.62
N ARG A 332 10.97 -4.02 -12.71
CA ARG A 332 11.10 -2.65 -12.19
C ARG A 332 11.37 -1.65 -13.30
N ARG A 333 12.35 -1.91 -14.17
CA ARG A 333 12.69 -0.98 -15.25
C ARG A 333 11.55 -0.86 -16.25
N THR A 334 10.92 -1.97 -16.62
CA THR A 334 9.75 -1.96 -17.50
C THR A 334 8.60 -1.17 -16.89
N GLU A 335 8.27 -1.38 -15.61
CA GLU A 335 7.20 -0.64 -14.94
C GLU A 335 7.50 0.86 -14.83
N LEU A 336 8.73 1.24 -14.46
CA LEU A 336 9.14 2.65 -14.36
C LEU A 336 9.18 3.35 -15.72
N MET A 337 9.68 2.68 -16.75
CA MET A 337 9.61 3.21 -18.12
C MET A 337 8.15 3.33 -18.58
N TYR A 338 7.32 2.33 -18.25
CA TYR A 338 5.92 2.27 -18.68
C TYR A 338 5.00 3.23 -17.93
N LYS A 339 5.24 3.56 -16.66
CA LYS A 339 4.39 4.48 -15.90
C LYS A 339 4.93 5.91 -15.96
N GLU A 340 6.25 6.04 -15.82
CA GLU A 340 6.90 7.32 -15.55
C GLU A 340 7.78 7.80 -16.70
N GLY A 341 8.05 6.96 -17.70
CA GLY A 341 9.06 7.26 -18.73
C GLY A 341 10.46 7.32 -18.12
N LEU A 342 10.67 6.62 -17.01
CA LEU A 342 11.84 6.77 -16.15
C LEU A 342 12.86 5.65 -16.35
N ASP A 343 14.03 6.00 -16.86
CA ASP A 343 15.21 5.12 -16.85
C ASP A 343 15.99 5.28 -15.54
N CYS A 344 15.52 4.58 -14.49
CA CYS A 344 16.02 4.76 -13.13
C CYS A 344 17.52 4.47 -12.97
N LYS A 345 18.25 5.45 -12.41
CA LYS A 345 19.70 5.39 -12.14
C LYS A 345 20.07 5.29 -10.65
N CYS A 346 19.14 4.83 -9.80
CA CYS A 346 19.45 4.60 -8.39
C CYS A 346 20.54 3.53 -8.21
N ALA A 347 21.18 3.50 -7.03
CA ALA A 347 22.25 2.56 -6.72
C ALA A 347 21.85 1.09 -6.96
N LEU A 348 20.60 0.72 -6.67
CA LEU A 348 20.10 -0.63 -6.92
C LEU A 348 20.02 -0.96 -8.41
N CYS A 349 19.56 -0.03 -9.25
CA CYS A 349 19.50 -0.25 -10.70
C CYS A 349 20.89 -0.19 -11.36
N LEU A 350 21.81 0.64 -10.85
CA LEU A 350 23.19 0.70 -11.35
C LEU A 350 23.98 -0.60 -11.13
N ARG A 351 23.63 -1.37 -10.08
CA ARG A 351 24.18 -2.71 -9.87
C ARG A 351 23.75 -3.74 -10.92
N GLY A 352 22.76 -3.41 -11.75
CA GLY A 352 22.25 -4.28 -12.81
C GLY A 352 21.34 -5.39 -12.30
N ASP A 353 21.21 -6.43 -13.13
CA ASP A 353 20.40 -7.60 -12.84
C ASP A 353 21.16 -8.56 -11.91
N LEU A 354 20.77 -8.57 -10.63
CA LEU A 354 21.33 -9.44 -9.59
C LEU A 354 20.60 -10.79 -9.47
N GLY A 355 19.54 -10.99 -10.25
CA GLY A 355 18.75 -12.22 -10.26
C GLY A 355 19.31 -13.31 -11.19
N PRO A 356 18.66 -14.49 -11.21
CA PRO A 356 18.97 -15.52 -12.20
C PRO A 356 18.68 -15.03 -13.62
N LYS A 357 19.36 -15.63 -14.61
CA LYS A 357 19.19 -15.35 -16.04
C LYS A 357 18.80 -16.61 -16.81
N GLY A 358 18.30 -16.41 -18.03
CA GLY A 358 17.91 -17.51 -18.94
C GLY A 358 16.83 -18.40 -18.35
N ASP A 359 16.91 -19.70 -18.60
CA ASP A 359 15.88 -20.69 -18.25
C ASP A 359 15.51 -20.69 -16.76
N LEU A 360 16.48 -20.46 -15.86
CA LEU A 360 16.18 -20.42 -14.43
C LEU A 360 15.29 -19.22 -14.07
N ARG A 361 15.53 -18.06 -14.72
CA ARG A 361 14.65 -16.91 -14.57
C ARG A 361 13.24 -17.22 -15.05
N GLU A 362 13.12 -17.79 -16.25
CA GLU A 362 11.83 -18.13 -16.84
C GLU A 362 11.05 -19.15 -16.00
N ARG A 363 11.73 -20.08 -15.33
CA ARG A 363 11.09 -20.98 -14.33
C ARG A 363 10.72 -20.28 -13.02
N MET A 364 11.42 -19.21 -12.65
CA MET A 364 11.14 -18.43 -11.44
C MET A 364 9.96 -17.46 -11.62
N LEU A 365 9.74 -16.90 -12.82
CA LEU A 365 8.67 -15.93 -13.07
C LEU A 365 7.27 -16.45 -12.70
N PRO A 366 6.85 -17.68 -13.07
CA PRO A 366 5.56 -18.22 -12.64
C PRO A 366 5.42 -18.38 -11.13
N ILE A 367 6.53 -18.47 -10.39
CA ILE A 367 6.49 -18.52 -8.92
C ILE A 367 6.25 -17.12 -8.35
N LEU A 368 6.97 -16.12 -8.89
CA LEU A 368 6.87 -14.71 -8.50
C LEU A 368 5.51 -14.09 -8.81
N TYR A 369 4.97 -14.39 -9.99
CA TYR A 369 3.78 -13.71 -10.53
C TYR A 369 2.58 -14.64 -10.67
N GLY A 370 2.74 -15.94 -10.41
CA GLY A 370 1.65 -16.89 -10.48
C GLY A 370 0.63 -16.59 -9.40
N ASN A 371 -0.57 -16.19 -9.82
CA ASN A 371 -1.73 -16.24 -8.95
C ASN A 371 -1.98 -17.71 -8.62
N TYR A 372 -1.77 -18.08 -7.36
CA TYR A 372 -2.20 -19.37 -6.87
C TYR A 372 -3.72 -19.46 -7.03
N ASP A 373 -4.18 -20.41 -7.84
CA ASP A 373 -5.59 -20.78 -7.92
C ASP A 373 -5.86 -21.90 -6.92
N PRO A 374 -6.52 -21.61 -5.77
CA PRO A 374 -6.88 -22.64 -4.81
C PRO A 374 -7.78 -23.74 -5.40
N GLN A 375 -8.46 -23.54 -6.53
CA GLN A 375 -9.34 -24.56 -7.09
C GLN A 375 -8.61 -25.61 -7.95
N ALA A 376 -7.33 -25.41 -8.29
CA ALA A 376 -6.56 -26.32 -9.15
C ALA A 376 -5.86 -27.46 -8.36
N ASP A 377 -6.64 -28.32 -7.70
CA ASP A 377 -6.18 -29.29 -6.69
C ASP A 377 -5.15 -30.33 -7.22
N LYS A 378 -5.34 -30.85 -8.44
CA LYS A 378 -4.50 -31.94 -8.98
C LYS A 378 -3.05 -31.53 -9.29
N LYS A 379 -2.73 -30.22 -9.30
CA LYS A 379 -1.39 -29.71 -9.65
C LYS A 379 -0.58 -29.24 -8.45
N LEU A 380 -1.13 -29.23 -7.23
CA LEU A 380 -0.47 -28.60 -6.09
C LEU A 380 0.86 -29.27 -5.70
N THR A 381 0.86 -30.61 -5.59
CA THR A 381 2.07 -31.38 -5.25
C THR A 381 3.14 -31.27 -6.33
N GLU A 382 2.74 -31.33 -7.61
CA GLU A 382 3.64 -31.16 -8.74
C GLU A 382 4.23 -29.75 -8.77
N GLN A 383 3.41 -28.74 -8.50
CA GLN A 383 3.84 -27.34 -8.43
C GLN A 383 4.83 -27.14 -7.29
N LEU A 384 4.53 -27.60 -6.07
CA LEU A 384 5.45 -27.53 -4.93
C LEU A 384 6.78 -28.24 -5.22
N SER A 385 6.72 -29.39 -5.88
CA SER A 385 7.93 -30.10 -6.32
C SER A 385 8.72 -29.28 -7.35
N SER A 386 8.03 -28.61 -8.27
CA SER A 386 8.65 -27.72 -9.25
C SER A 386 9.28 -26.50 -8.59
N ASP A 387 8.60 -25.87 -7.64
CA ASP A 387 9.08 -24.69 -6.93
C ASP A 387 10.32 -25.02 -6.07
N ASN A 388 10.28 -26.15 -5.35
CA ASN A 388 11.42 -26.66 -4.60
C ASN A 388 12.65 -26.87 -5.49
N ARG A 389 12.46 -27.42 -6.70
CA ARG A 389 13.57 -27.58 -7.66
C ARG A 389 14.16 -26.23 -8.08
N VAL A 390 13.34 -25.19 -8.23
CA VAL A 390 13.83 -23.83 -8.55
C VAL A 390 14.66 -23.27 -7.40
N ILE A 391 14.23 -23.45 -6.14
CA ILE A 391 15.02 -23.02 -4.98
C ILE A 391 16.37 -23.76 -4.91
N LEU A 392 16.36 -25.09 -5.01
CA LEU A 392 17.59 -25.88 -4.97
C LEU A 392 18.54 -25.50 -6.12
N GLU A 393 18.00 -25.19 -7.30
CA GLU A 393 18.80 -24.72 -8.43
C GLU A 393 19.36 -23.31 -8.20
N LEU A 394 18.61 -22.40 -7.58
CA LEU A 394 19.09 -21.08 -7.16
C LEU A 394 20.26 -21.22 -6.18
N GLU A 395 20.09 -22.03 -5.15
CA GLU A 395 21.11 -22.28 -4.11
C GLU A 395 22.36 -22.92 -4.72
N SER A 396 22.21 -23.96 -5.54
CA SER A 396 23.35 -24.63 -6.20
C SER A 396 24.11 -23.73 -7.19
N LYS A 397 23.46 -22.70 -7.74
CA LYS A 397 24.10 -21.66 -8.57
C LYS A 397 24.66 -20.49 -7.77
N GLY A 398 24.64 -20.56 -6.45
CA GLY A 398 25.21 -19.56 -5.55
C GLY A 398 24.32 -18.35 -5.31
N PHE A 399 23.04 -18.41 -5.65
CA PHE A 399 22.08 -17.37 -5.26
C PHE A 399 21.69 -17.55 -3.79
N GLY A 400 22.10 -16.60 -2.95
CA GLY A 400 21.71 -16.57 -1.54
C GLY A 400 20.35 -15.88 -1.30
N TYR A 401 20.00 -15.74 -0.02
CA TYR A 401 18.75 -15.09 0.42
C TYR A 401 18.60 -13.62 0.01
N ASN A 402 19.69 -12.95 -0.34
CA ASN A 402 19.69 -11.57 -0.85
C ASN A 402 19.36 -11.47 -2.35
N CYS A 403 19.14 -12.59 -3.05
CA CYS A 403 18.77 -12.58 -4.46
C CYS A 403 17.39 -11.90 -4.66
N PRO A 404 17.26 -10.95 -5.60
CA PRO A 404 15.98 -10.28 -5.85
C PRO A 404 14.85 -11.26 -6.16
N GLY A 405 13.73 -11.12 -5.43
CA GLY A 405 12.57 -11.99 -5.60
C GLY A 405 12.54 -13.23 -4.70
N MET A 406 13.63 -13.57 -4.00
CA MET A 406 13.67 -14.73 -3.08
C MET A 406 12.55 -14.70 -2.05
N ARG A 407 12.29 -13.53 -1.45
CA ARG A 407 11.18 -13.35 -0.51
C ARG A 407 9.84 -13.79 -1.09
N TYR A 408 9.54 -13.38 -2.33
CA TYR A 408 8.29 -13.74 -3.01
C TYR A 408 8.24 -15.22 -3.42
N VAL A 409 9.37 -15.80 -3.83
CA VAL A 409 9.47 -17.24 -4.13
C VAL A 409 9.11 -18.06 -2.90
N TYR A 410 9.76 -17.77 -1.77
CA TYR A 410 9.50 -18.46 -0.50
C TYR A 410 8.08 -18.21 0.02
N LEU A 411 7.55 -16.99 -0.09
CA LEU A 411 6.19 -16.69 0.32
C LEU A 411 5.14 -17.41 -0.55
N SER A 412 5.36 -17.47 -1.87
CA SER A 412 4.51 -18.20 -2.82
C SER A 412 4.50 -19.71 -2.49
N MET A 413 5.67 -20.27 -2.19
CA MET A 413 5.79 -21.66 -1.73
C MET A 413 5.12 -21.88 -0.38
N PHE A 414 5.29 -20.96 0.56
CA PHE A 414 4.60 -21.00 1.85
C PHE A 414 3.09 -21.11 1.64
N TRP A 415 2.49 -20.27 0.79
CA TRP A 415 1.04 -20.31 0.56
C TRP A 415 0.60 -21.67 0.01
N ARG A 416 1.28 -22.17 -1.03
CA ARG A 416 0.98 -23.48 -1.62
C ARG A 416 1.10 -24.62 -0.61
N GLN A 417 2.16 -24.59 0.19
CA GLN A 417 2.44 -25.55 1.25
C GLN A 417 1.36 -25.52 2.33
N PHE A 418 1.02 -24.32 2.79
CA PHE A 418 0.01 -24.08 3.80
C PHE A 418 -1.37 -24.57 3.36
N TYR A 419 -1.77 -24.31 2.11
CA TYR A 419 -3.02 -24.84 1.56
C TYR A 419 -3.04 -26.37 1.47
N ARG A 420 -1.89 -27.00 1.18
CA ARG A 420 -1.78 -28.46 1.22
C ARG A 420 -2.01 -28.98 2.63
N ASP A 421 -1.33 -28.41 3.61
CA ASP A 421 -1.39 -28.85 5.00
C ASP A 421 -2.80 -28.71 5.59
N LEU A 422 -3.51 -27.64 5.21
CA LEU A 422 -4.93 -27.43 5.54
C LEU A 422 -5.84 -28.50 4.96
N ARG A 423 -5.65 -28.90 3.70
CA ARG A 423 -6.52 -29.88 3.02
C ARG A 423 -6.33 -31.30 3.52
N VAL A 424 -5.08 -31.68 3.80
CA VAL A 424 -4.78 -33.02 4.30
C VAL A 424 -5.36 -33.22 5.70
N GLY A 425 -5.68 -32.14 6.42
CA GLY A 425 -6.27 -32.20 7.76
C GLY A 425 -5.33 -32.84 8.79
N ALA A 426 -4.05 -33.00 8.44
CA ALA A 426 -3.04 -33.60 9.31
C ALA A 426 -2.71 -32.70 10.50
N GLY A 427 -2.96 -31.39 10.39
CA GLY A 427 -2.54 -30.39 11.38
C GLY A 427 -1.02 -30.28 11.51
N ASP A 428 -0.27 -30.88 10.57
CA ASP A 428 1.18 -30.80 10.51
C ASP A 428 1.58 -29.64 9.59
N TYR A 429 1.99 -28.53 10.22
CA TYR A 429 2.45 -27.33 9.53
C TYR A 429 3.96 -27.17 9.61
N LYS A 430 4.71 -28.26 9.84
CA LYS A 430 6.16 -28.21 10.02
C LYS A 430 6.85 -27.48 8.86
N GLU A 431 6.48 -27.81 7.62
CA GLU A 431 7.09 -27.20 6.44
C GLU A 431 6.62 -25.76 6.21
N SER A 432 5.34 -25.46 6.46
CA SER A 432 4.84 -24.07 6.47
C SER A 432 5.60 -23.19 7.47
N LEU A 433 5.80 -23.68 8.69
CA LEU A 433 6.57 -22.97 9.72
C LEU A 433 8.02 -22.79 9.29
N ARG A 434 8.66 -23.84 8.77
CA ARG A 434 10.04 -23.79 8.24
C ARG A 434 10.19 -22.67 7.21
N LEU A 435 9.29 -22.59 6.23
CA LEU A 435 9.32 -21.56 5.18
C LEU A 435 9.15 -20.15 5.75
N LEU A 436 8.25 -19.93 6.72
CA LEU A 436 8.06 -18.63 7.36
C LEU A 436 9.28 -18.19 8.17
N LEU A 437 9.94 -19.11 8.88
CA LEU A 437 11.17 -18.82 9.62
C LEU A 437 12.31 -18.47 8.67
N ILE A 438 12.42 -19.13 7.51
CA ILE A 438 13.38 -18.75 6.47
C ILE A 438 13.12 -17.33 5.98
N ILE A 439 11.87 -17.01 5.66
CA ILE A 439 11.49 -15.65 5.22
C ILE A 439 11.88 -14.62 6.27
N TYR A 440 11.45 -14.83 7.52
CA TYR A 440 11.60 -13.83 8.57
C TYR A 440 13.04 -13.64 9.04
N TYR A 441 13.77 -14.73 9.33
CA TYR A 441 15.09 -14.66 9.97
C TYR A 441 16.27 -14.68 9.00
N PHE A 442 16.08 -15.19 7.77
CA PHE A 442 17.18 -15.31 6.81
C PHE A 442 17.02 -14.42 5.58
N ILE A 443 15.80 -14.23 5.06
CA ILE A 443 15.55 -13.42 3.87
C ILE A 443 15.33 -11.95 4.22
N ASP A 444 14.36 -11.64 5.07
CA ASP A 444 13.97 -10.26 5.39
C ASP A 444 15.13 -9.36 5.90
N PRO A 445 16.15 -9.87 6.64
CA PRO A 445 17.31 -9.07 7.04
C PRO A 445 18.28 -8.69 5.92
N VAL A 446 18.29 -9.44 4.81
CA VAL A 446 19.26 -9.27 3.71
C VAL A 446 18.61 -8.95 2.37
N ALA A 447 17.28 -8.99 2.29
CA ALA A 447 16.51 -8.68 1.10
C ALA A 447 16.79 -7.27 0.60
N CYS A 448 16.91 -7.13 -0.72
CA CYS A 448 17.16 -5.85 -1.38
C CYS A 448 16.21 -5.70 -2.58
N PRO A 449 15.28 -4.73 -2.57
CA PRO A 449 15.06 -3.73 -1.52
C PRO A 449 14.60 -4.38 -0.19
N ALA A 450 14.88 -3.69 0.92
CA ALA A 450 14.47 -4.17 2.24
C ALA A 450 12.93 -4.26 2.32
N PRO A 451 12.38 -5.29 2.97
CA PRO A 451 10.94 -5.42 3.14
C PRO A 451 10.41 -4.31 4.03
N LEU A 452 9.23 -3.82 3.71
CA LEU A 452 8.50 -2.83 4.51
C LEU A 452 7.99 -3.47 5.81
N PRO A 453 7.76 -2.71 6.90
CA PRO A 453 7.23 -3.29 8.14
C PRO A 453 5.89 -3.99 7.95
N GLU A 454 5.03 -3.53 7.03
CA GLU A 454 3.76 -4.18 6.69
C GLU A 454 3.97 -5.58 6.10
N GLU A 455 5.02 -5.74 5.29
CA GLU A 455 5.43 -7.05 4.77
C GLU A 455 5.98 -7.95 5.89
N ARG A 456 6.64 -7.39 6.89
CA ARG A 456 7.09 -8.14 8.09
C ARG A 456 5.91 -8.51 8.99
N PHE A 457 4.89 -7.66 9.11
CA PHE A 457 3.67 -8.00 9.84
C PHE A 457 2.98 -9.22 9.25
N GLU A 458 2.88 -9.30 7.93
CA GLU A 458 2.30 -10.45 7.24
C GLU A 458 2.95 -11.75 7.73
N VAL A 459 4.29 -11.78 7.75
CA VAL A 459 5.03 -12.97 8.19
C VAL A 459 4.85 -13.24 9.68
N LEU A 460 4.83 -12.20 10.53
CA LEU A 460 4.55 -12.35 11.96
C LEU A 460 3.13 -12.87 12.23
N TYR A 461 2.13 -12.35 11.53
CA TYR A 461 0.75 -12.83 11.58
C TYR A 461 0.66 -14.30 11.16
N LEU A 462 1.36 -14.67 10.09
CA LEU A 462 1.45 -16.04 9.62
C LEU A 462 2.12 -16.95 10.63
N LEU A 463 3.25 -16.54 11.21
CA LEU A 463 3.98 -17.28 12.23
C LEU A 463 3.10 -17.56 13.44
N MET A 464 2.43 -16.54 13.97
CA MET A 464 1.51 -16.69 15.11
C MET A 464 0.25 -17.48 14.76
N HIS A 465 -0.17 -17.51 13.50
CA HIS A 465 -1.33 -18.29 13.07
C HIS A 465 -1.02 -19.78 12.91
N VAL A 466 0.13 -20.08 12.33
CA VAL A 466 0.63 -21.45 12.12
C VAL A 466 1.12 -22.07 13.44
N ALA A 467 1.45 -21.23 14.43
CA ALA A 467 1.77 -21.57 15.80
C ALA A 467 0.51 -21.54 16.70
N PRO A 468 -0.26 -22.63 16.83
CA PRO A 468 -1.53 -22.59 17.56
C PRO A 468 -1.40 -22.35 19.05
N GLY A 469 -2.46 -21.77 19.62
CA GLY A 469 -2.70 -21.66 21.05
C GLY A 469 -3.13 -22.98 21.70
N ALA A 470 -3.31 -22.95 23.02
CA ALA A 470 -3.29 -24.15 23.84
C ALA A 470 -4.41 -25.18 23.68
N ASN A 471 -5.51 -24.76 23.07
CA ASN A 471 -6.77 -25.49 23.06
C ASN A 471 -7.33 -25.61 21.63
N ASP A 472 -6.48 -25.56 20.61
CA ASP A 472 -6.95 -25.71 19.23
C ASP A 472 -7.10 -27.20 18.88
N PRO A 473 -8.33 -27.72 18.76
CA PRO A 473 -8.58 -29.13 18.51
C PRO A 473 -8.05 -29.60 17.14
N ARG A 474 -7.64 -28.67 16.27
CA ARG A 474 -7.00 -28.96 14.98
C ARG A 474 -5.56 -29.46 15.15
N PHE A 475 -4.95 -29.22 16.30
CA PHE A 475 -3.56 -29.57 16.56
C PHE A 475 -3.51 -30.62 17.67
N LYS A 476 -2.95 -31.78 17.34
CA LYS A 476 -2.64 -32.78 18.36
C LYS A 476 -1.49 -32.22 19.21
N ASP A 477 -1.49 -32.51 20.51
CA ASP A 477 -0.32 -32.33 21.36
C ASP A 477 0.84 -33.07 20.69
N SER A 478 1.72 -32.29 20.07
CA SER A 478 2.92 -32.75 19.42
C SER A 478 4.09 -32.03 20.09
N ASP A 479 5.26 -32.65 20.01
CA ASP A 479 6.51 -32.09 20.53
C ASP A 479 6.81 -30.70 19.94
N VAL A 480 6.14 -30.34 18.84
CA VAL A 480 6.22 -29.06 18.13
C VAL A 480 5.32 -27.97 18.77
N VAL A 481 4.14 -28.31 19.29
CA VAL A 481 3.10 -27.31 19.60
C VAL A 481 3.33 -26.61 20.94
N LEU A 482 3.75 -27.32 21.97
CA LEU A 482 3.88 -26.77 23.33
C LEU A 482 5.00 -25.71 23.46
N PRO A 483 6.23 -25.93 22.95
CA PRO A 483 7.29 -24.94 23.10
C PRO A 483 7.19 -23.76 22.10
N ILE A 484 6.49 -23.91 20.97
CA ILE A 484 6.17 -22.82 20.03
C ILE A 484 5.37 -21.70 20.73
N ARG A 485 4.52 -22.04 21.71
CA ARG A 485 3.69 -21.06 22.44
C ARG A 485 4.53 -19.96 23.09
N LYS A 486 5.76 -20.28 23.54
CA LYS A 486 6.67 -19.29 24.13
C LYS A 486 7.12 -18.26 23.08
N LEU A 487 7.33 -18.69 21.83
CA LEU A 487 7.76 -17.83 20.73
C LEU A 487 6.67 -16.92 20.19
N ILE A 488 5.39 -17.30 20.32
CA ILE A 488 4.26 -16.43 19.93
C ILE A 488 4.37 -15.06 20.62
N TYR A 489 4.76 -15.03 21.89
CA TYR A 489 4.91 -13.77 22.65
C TYR A 489 6.10 -12.95 22.18
N HIS A 490 7.19 -13.60 21.79
CA HIS A 490 8.30 -12.93 21.14
C HIS A 490 7.82 -12.26 19.84
N TRP A 491 7.12 -12.99 18.97
CA TRP A 491 6.59 -12.45 17.71
C TRP A 491 5.55 -11.36 17.93
N ARG A 492 4.71 -11.46 18.98
CA ARG A 492 3.80 -10.38 19.38
C ARG A 492 4.53 -9.13 19.82
N THR A 493 5.61 -9.28 20.59
CA THR A 493 6.45 -8.15 21.00
C THR A 493 7.07 -7.47 19.78
N LYS A 494 7.54 -8.26 18.80
CA LYS A 494 8.00 -7.75 17.51
C LYS A 494 6.89 -7.06 16.71
N LEU A 495 5.69 -7.62 16.69
CA LEU A 495 4.53 -7.01 16.01
C LEU A 495 4.19 -5.64 16.62
N VAL A 496 4.15 -5.54 17.96
CA VAL A 496 3.96 -4.26 18.66
C VAL A 496 5.07 -3.28 18.28
N HIS A 497 6.33 -3.70 18.37
CA HIS A 497 7.48 -2.87 18.02
C HIS A 497 7.39 -2.31 16.59
N TYR A 498 7.18 -3.18 15.59
CA TYR A 498 7.08 -2.74 14.21
C TYR A 498 5.84 -1.87 13.95
N SER A 499 4.73 -2.10 14.65
CA SER A 499 3.55 -1.23 14.51
C SER A 499 3.74 0.16 15.09
N GLN A 500 4.48 0.30 16.18
CA GLN A 500 4.90 1.60 16.69
C GLN A 500 5.88 2.30 15.75
N GLN A 501 6.68 1.52 15.01
CA GLN A 501 7.48 2.09 13.94
C GLN A 501 6.62 2.59 12.78
N LEU A 502 5.36 2.18 12.59
CA LEU A 502 4.51 2.73 11.52
C LEU A 502 3.79 4.00 11.96
N GLY A 503 4.37 5.14 11.61
CA GLY A 503 3.80 6.46 11.90
C GLY A 503 3.76 6.84 13.38
N GLY A 504 4.40 6.06 14.26
CA GLY A 504 4.51 6.32 15.69
C GLY A 504 3.58 5.49 16.57
N PRO A 505 3.73 5.58 17.90
CA PRO A 505 2.96 4.78 18.87
C PRO A 505 1.47 5.15 18.94
N ASP A 506 1.09 6.34 18.47
CA ASP A 506 -0.28 6.85 18.55
C ASP A 506 -1.17 6.42 17.36
N THR A 507 -0.59 5.77 16.35
CA THR A 507 -1.37 5.32 15.20
C THR A 507 -2.40 4.28 15.59
N THR A 508 -3.47 4.17 14.79
CA THR A 508 -4.54 3.20 15.06
C THR A 508 -4.01 1.77 15.16
N ILE A 509 -3.07 1.37 14.29
CA ILE A 509 -2.47 0.03 14.31
C ILE A 509 -1.58 -0.20 15.53
N ALA A 510 -0.75 0.78 15.91
CA ALA A 510 0.16 0.66 17.04
C ALA A 510 -0.59 0.46 18.35
N ARG A 511 -1.62 1.29 18.58
CA ARG A 511 -2.51 1.15 19.75
C ARG A 511 -3.24 -0.17 19.74
N PHE A 512 -3.77 -0.58 18.59
CA PHE A 512 -4.48 -1.85 18.46
C PHE A 512 -3.61 -3.05 18.84
N HIS A 513 -2.39 -3.17 18.28
CA HIS A 513 -1.49 -4.28 18.64
C HIS A 513 -1.03 -4.20 20.09
N TYR A 514 -0.71 -3.00 20.59
CA TYR A 514 -0.31 -2.81 21.97
C TYR A 514 -1.41 -3.26 22.94
N ASP A 515 -2.65 -2.78 22.74
CA ASP A 515 -3.79 -3.13 23.58
C ASP A 515 -4.10 -4.63 23.51
N ALA A 516 -4.03 -5.24 22.32
CA ALA A 516 -4.20 -6.68 22.15
C ALA A 516 -3.12 -7.48 22.90
N PHE A 517 -1.87 -7.02 22.85
CA PHE A 517 -0.77 -7.64 23.58
C PHE A 517 -0.94 -7.50 25.11
N GLN A 518 -1.34 -6.32 25.59
CA GLN A 518 -1.61 -6.08 27.01
C GLN A 518 -2.78 -6.92 27.55
N ARG A 519 -3.81 -7.17 26.73
CA ARG A 519 -4.90 -8.08 27.11
C ARG A 519 -4.37 -9.50 27.33
N ASP A 520 -3.55 -9.99 26.41
CA ASP A 520 -2.98 -11.34 26.49
C ASP A 520 -2.07 -11.54 27.71
N LEU A 521 -1.24 -10.53 28.04
CA LEU A 521 -0.40 -10.57 29.23
C LEU A 521 -1.19 -10.64 30.54
N LYS A 522 -2.43 -10.11 30.56
CA LYS A 522 -3.29 -10.14 31.76
C LYS A 522 -4.08 -11.44 31.88
N THR A 523 -4.40 -12.08 30.77
CA THR A 523 -5.26 -13.27 30.75
C THR A 523 -4.50 -14.58 30.88
N LEU A 524 -3.19 -14.56 30.64
CA LEU A 524 -2.37 -15.78 30.53
C LEU A 524 -1.12 -15.66 31.41
N ASP A 525 -0.94 -16.59 32.35
CA ASP A 525 0.28 -16.72 33.17
C ASP A 525 1.41 -17.29 32.32
N MET A 526 2.05 -16.41 31.53
CA MET A 526 2.92 -16.84 30.43
C MET A 526 4.33 -16.27 30.47
N PRO A 527 5.33 -17.09 30.10
CA PRO A 527 6.72 -16.69 30.17
C PRO A 527 7.07 -15.73 29.04
N VAL A 528 7.39 -14.49 29.40
CA VAL A 528 8.10 -13.55 28.52
C VAL A 528 9.59 -13.80 28.68
N TYR A 529 10.31 -13.98 27.58
CA TYR A 529 11.76 -14.10 27.62
C TYR A 529 12.39 -12.81 28.16
N THR A 530 12.98 -12.89 29.34
CA THR A 530 13.80 -11.81 29.91
C THR A 530 15.28 -11.98 29.61
N ASP A 531 15.66 -13.18 29.16
CA ASP A 531 17.03 -13.58 28.85
C ASP A 531 17.18 -13.85 27.35
N LYS A 532 18.25 -13.28 26.78
CA LYS A 532 18.61 -13.35 25.37
C LYS A 532 19.16 -14.72 24.99
N ASP A 533 19.85 -15.37 25.91
CA ASP A 533 20.43 -16.69 25.66
C ASP A 533 19.32 -17.74 25.66
N ALA A 534 18.40 -17.67 26.62
CA ALA A 534 17.23 -18.55 26.68
C ALA A 534 16.35 -18.52 25.42
N ILE A 535 16.08 -17.33 24.85
CA ILE A 535 15.30 -17.27 23.61
C ILE A 535 16.08 -17.80 22.40
N THR A 536 17.40 -17.58 22.37
CA THR A 536 18.24 -18.04 21.27
C THR A 536 18.38 -19.56 21.30
N GLU A 537 18.54 -20.15 22.48
CA GLU A 537 18.56 -21.59 22.70
C GLU A 537 17.22 -22.23 22.28
N ASP A 538 16.10 -21.73 22.80
CA ASP A 538 14.76 -22.22 22.44
C ASP A 538 14.54 -22.10 20.92
N MET A 539 14.94 -21.00 20.28
CA MET A 539 14.84 -20.83 18.83
C MET A 539 15.72 -21.82 18.06
N ASN A 540 16.93 -22.09 18.52
CA ASN A 540 17.84 -23.03 17.87
C ASN A 540 17.40 -24.49 18.00
N ASP A 541 16.72 -24.85 19.09
CA ASP A 541 16.03 -26.14 19.18
C ASP A 541 15.00 -26.31 18.06
N TRP A 542 14.22 -25.27 17.75
CA TRP A 542 13.30 -25.28 16.61
C TRP A 542 14.01 -25.41 15.29
N PHE A 543 15.08 -24.64 15.11
CA PHE A 543 15.80 -24.61 13.84
C PHE A 543 16.38 -26.00 13.56
N ARG A 544 16.99 -26.65 14.56
CA ARG A 544 17.41 -28.06 14.46
C ARG A 544 16.26 -29.00 14.12
N LEU A 545 15.12 -28.90 14.80
CA LEU A 545 13.96 -29.76 14.55
C LEU A 545 13.38 -29.60 13.13
N LEU A 546 13.48 -28.40 12.58
CA LEU A 546 13.01 -28.03 11.24
C LEU A 546 14.09 -28.20 10.15
N GLY A 547 15.30 -28.63 10.52
CA GLY A 547 16.41 -28.77 9.57
C GLY A 547 16.95 -27.44 9.03
N LEU A 548 16.89 -26.39 9.85
CA LEU A 548 17.46 -25.07 9.59
C LEU A 548 18.80 -24.91 10.30
N GLU A 549 19.67 -24.06 9.74
CA GLU A 549 20.94 -23.67 10.36
C GLU A 549 20.69 -22.86 11.63
N GLU A 550 21.40 -23.12 12.72
CA GLU A 550 21.28 -22.34 13.95
C GLU A 550 21.53 -20.84 13.72
N ILE A 551 20.82 -20.01 14.48
CA ILE A 551 20.98 -18.56 14.47
C ILE A 551 21.68 -18.06 15.73
N THR A 552 22.40 -16.96 15.54
CA THR A 552 22.97 -16.15 16.60
C THR A 552 21.92 -15.21 17.19
N TYR A 553 22.15 -14.74 18.42
CA TYR A 553 21.34 -13.69 19.00
C TYR A 553 21.38 -12.41 18.13
N GLU A 554 22.52 -12.09 17.51
CA GLU A 554 22.63 -10.95 16.60
C GLU A 554 21.67 -11.08 15.41
N GLN A 555 21.56 -12.27 14.80
CA GLN A 555 20.59 -12.54 13.73
C GLN A 555 19.15 -12.39 14.24
N LEU A 556 18.84 -12.96 15.41
CA LEU A 556 17.53 -12.82 16.06
C LEU A 556 17.17 -11.35 16.35
N SER A 557 18.16 -10.53 16.71
CA SER A 557 17.96 -9.12 17.08
C SER A 557 17.81 -8.16 15.89
N ARG A 558 18.26 -8.56 14.69
CA ARG A 558 18.09 -7.80 13.44
C ARG A 558 16.65 -7.84 12.91
N THR A 559 15.90 -8.85 13.35
CA THR A 559 14.47 -9.02 13.15
C THR A 559 13.70 -8.64 14.40
#